data_AF-A0A0H2R7B4-F1
#
_entry.id   AF-A0A0H2R7B4-F1
#
_cell.length_a   1.000
_cell.length_b   1.000
_cell.length_c   1.000
_cell.angle_alpha   90.00
_cell.angle_beta   90.00
_cell.angle_gamma   90.00
#
_symmetry.space_group_name_H-M   'P 1'
#
loop_
_entity.id
_entity.type
_entity.pdbx_description
1 polymer ?
#
loop_
_entity_poly.entity_id
_entity_poly.type
_entity_poly.pdbx_seq_one_letter_code
_entity_poly.pdbx_strand_id
1 'polypeptide(L)'
;MAKELHAVVPDELHGGPGHTQTTDMWAFGMVISELLTKKVPFNSIVESRVPMAILAGDLPREPDFRTFPNRFIFRGLWAVARQCWADDPQCRPSASEVLDELKPLMCGNKRGQNNYSNRSTSLTPAPGDDHITCETDRLENMMGKLAVKDVTTRTVLQSSGARPLDAIHQNRRDKGKNTRQPSLTSSKCRGFYKPRSNGAWAYPTPVIQPLSSGFILDPLQRPDVSVTEREKSPIIGLKFFNNWIKAVLILRYAYPALQASSCEGPNEYGYGVGRTAGRVLDIGCGKGGDLQKWQRVTAREYVGLDIVEVVVEQAKTRYFTSVASRQGPYMGATFACLDCFSITLSQTLHPTVLDPLFDVASMQFCVQNAFESINKVKVMFENVTRWLRKGGVFIGTMLNDQLLLSRLDSLPPNELSFGNAIHQVRFENREYKPEFGHRYWFYVQDAVKFVQEYVVYWETFVRIASEFNLELQYKSGFHEMYTEHCDEYGSLLQRMKVIDADGKSQMDEDQWETANLYIAFAFKKI
;
A
#
# COMPACT_ATOMS: atom_id res chain seq x y z
N MET A 1 -7.84 -17.31 4.53
CA MET A 1 -8.36 -17.29 5.90
C MET A 1 -9.87 -17.51 5.84
N ALA A 2 -10.50 -17.95 6.93
CA ALA A 2 -11.96 -18.15 6.95
C ALA A 2 -12.71 -16.82 6.74
N LYS A 3 -13.94 -16.89 6.22
CA LYS A 3 -14.74 -15.73 5.80
C LYS A 3 -14.95 -14.72 6.93
N GLU A 4 -15.17 -15.21 8.15
CA GLU A 4 -15.38 -14.41 9.35
C GLU A 4 -14.13 -13.66 9.82
N LEU A 5 -12.92 -14.14 9.49
CA LEU A 5 -11.66 -13.41 9.75
C LEU A 5 -11.48 -12.21 8.81
N HIS A 6 -12.32 -12.11 7.76
CA HIS A 6 -12.37 -10.97 6.84
C HIS A 6 -13.49 -9.99 7.17
N ALA A 7 -14.38 -10.31 8.13
CA ALA A 7 -15.46 -9.43 8.54
C ALA A 7 -14.98 -8.44 9.60
N VAL A 8 -15.15 -7.13 9.33
CA VAL A 8 -14.99 -6.09 10.36
C VAL A 8 -16.29 -6.04 11.17
N VAL A 9 -16.25 -6.52 12.41
CA VAL A 9 -17.39 -6.37 13.34
C VAL A 9 -17.38 -4.92 13.86
N PRO A 10 -18.46 -4.13 13.70
CA PRO A 10 -18.44 -2.69 14.01
C PRO A 10 -18.29 -2.29 15.48
N ASP A 11 -18.41 -3.21 16.45
CA ASP A 11 -18.67 -2.84 17.86
C ASP A 11 -17.74 -3.44 18.93
N GLU A 12 -16.65 -4.13 18.58
CA GLU A 12 -15.67 -4.58 19.60
C GLU A 12 -14.41 -3.72 19.58
N LEU A 13 -14.25 -2.91 20.63
CA LEU A 13 -13.20 -1.91 20.80
C LEU A 13 -11.78 -2.49 20.97
N HIS A 14 -11.56 -3.81 20.90
CA HIS A 14 -10.25 -4.43 21.12
C HIS A 14 -10.10 -5.74 20.33
N GLY A 15 -9.55 -5.65 19.11
CA GLY A 15 -9.13 -6.79 18.28
C GLY A 15 -10.14 -7.16 17.20
N GLY A 16 -9.66 -7.40 15.97
CA GLY A 16 -10.49 -8.06 14.95
C GLY A 16 -10.88 -9.47 15.40
N PRO A 17 -11.81 -10.16 14.71
CA PRO A 17 -12.19 -11.53 15.07
C PRO A 17 -10.93 -12.39 15.21
N GLY A 18 -10.64 -12.80 16.43
CA GLY A 18 -9.46 -13.60 16.74
C GLY A 18 -9.57 -14.99 16.13
N HIS A 19 -8.43 -15.67 15.98
CA HIS A 19 -8.44 -17.08 15.63
C HIS A 19 -9.24 -17.88 16.67
N THR A 20 -10.21 -18.65 16.19
CA THR A 20 -11.03 -19.56 16.98
C THR A 20 -10.83 -21.00 16.52
N GLN A 21 -11.25 -21.96 17.34
CA GLN A 21 -11.28 -23.38 16.96
C GLN A 21 -12.04 -23.60 15.64
N THR A 22 -13.14 -22.86 15.40
CA THR A 22 -13.91 -23.00 14.16
C THR A 22 -13.19 -22.42 12.94
N THR A 23 -12.36 -21.37 13.12
CA THR A 23 -11.47 -20.87 12.06
C THR A 23 -10.31 -21.81 11.78
N ASP A 24 -9.79 -22.50 12.80
CA ASP A 24 -8.75 -23.52 12.65
C ASP A 24 -9.26 -24.72 11.86
N MET A 25 -10.51 -25.14 12.11
CA MET A 25 -11.14 -26.22 11.35
C MET A 25 -11.33 -25.87 9.87
N TRP A 26 -11.67 -24.62 9.56
CA TRP A 26 -11.70 -24.14 8.17
C TRP A 26 -10.32 -24.22 7.50
N ALA A 27 -9.26 -23.82 8.22
CA ALA A 27 -7.88 -23.93 7.75
C ALA A 27 -7.45 -25.39 7.56
N PHE A 28 -7.89 -26.29 8.44
CA PHE A 28 -7.66 -27.73 8.31
C PHE A 28 -8.27 -28.30 7.01
N GLY A 29 -9.46 -27.84 6.61
CA GLY A 29 -10.03 -28.18 5.29
C GLY A 29 -9.12 -27.76 4.12
N MET A 30 -8.47 -26.59 4.23
CA MET A 30 -7.48 -26.14 3.23
C MET A 30 -6.24 -27.04 3.17
N VAL A 31 -5.76 -27.51 4.33
CA VAL A 31 -4.66 -28.49 4.41
C VAL A 31 -5.05 -29.80 3.71
N ILE A 32 -6.26 -30.31 3.93
CA ILE A 32 -6.75 -31.50 3.21
C ILE A 32 -6.74 -31.23 1.70
N SER A 33 -7.28 -30.09 1.24
CA SER A 33 -7.28 -29.74 -0.19
C SER A 33 -5.87 -29.72 -0.78
N GLU A 34 -4.91 -29.12 -0.09
CA GLU A 34 -3.52 -29.06 -0.51
C GLU A 34 -2.88 -30.45 -0.58
N LEU A 35 -3.11 -31.29 0.44
CA LEU A 35 -2.57 -32.65 0.49
C LEU A 35 -3.10 -33.54 -0.63
N LEU A 36 -4.38 -33.40 -0.99
CA LEU A 36 -5.04 -34.18 -2.04
C LEU A 36 -4.62 -33.71 -3.44
N THR A 37 -4.50 -32.39 -3.65
CA THR A 37 -4.20 -31.82 -4.98
C THR A 37 -2.71 -31.67 -5.27
N LYS A 38 -1.85 -31.66 -4.23
CA LYS A 38 -0.43 -31.27 -4.29
C LYS A 38 -0.22 -29.87 -4.88
N LYS A 39 -1.23 -29.01 -4.72
CA LYS A 39 -1.22 -27.62 -5.16
C LYS A 39 -1.78 -26.76 -4.04
N VAL A 40 -1.35 -25.51 -3.97
CA VAL A 40 -1.93 -24.53 -3.06
C VAL A 40 -3.46 -24.44 -3.31
N PRO A 41 -4.30 -24.35 -2.27
CA PRO A 41 -5.74 -24.15 -2.42
C PRO A 41 -6.02 -22.91 -3.28
N PHE A 42 -7.07 -22.96 -4.11
CA PHE A 42 -7.37 -21.92 -5.10
C PHE A 42 -6.26 -21.65 -6.13
N ASN A 43 -5.40 -22.63 -6.46
CA ASN A 43 -4.32 -22.46 -7.47
C ASN A 43 -4.73 -21.94 -8.85
N SER A 44 -6.02 -21.98 -9.20
CA SER A 44 -6.55 -21.41 -10.45
C SER A 44 -6.98 -19.94 -10.32
N ILE A 45 -6.91 -19.37 -9.11
CA ILE A 45 -7.23 -17.99 -8.80
C ILE A 45 -5.92 -17.30 -8.40
N VAL A 46 -5.69 -16.11 -8.94
CA VAL A 46 -4.57 -15.26 -8.54
C VAL A 46 -4.64 -15.03 -7.04
N GLU A 47 -3.53 -15.24 -6.32
CA GLU A 47 -3.46 -15.20 -4.84
C GLU A 47 -4.15 -13.96 -4.24
N SER A 48 -3.98 -12.78 -4.86
CA SER A 48 -4.61 -11.52 -4.42
C SER A 48 -6.15 -11.49 -4.50
N ARG A 49 -6.78 -12.40 -5.26
CA ARG A 49 -8.24 -12.55 -5.38
C ARG A 49 -8.84 -13.63 -4.49
N VAL A 50 -8.00 -14.48 -3.91
CA VAL A 50 -8.45 -15.58 -3.05
C VAL A 50 -9.32 -15.08 -1.88
N PRO A 51 -8.98 -13.98 -1.18
CA PRO A 51 -9.88 -13.44 -0.14
C PRO A 51 -11.28 -13.06 -0.65
N MET A 52 -11.37 -12.51 -1.87
CA MET A 52 -12.66 -12.11 -2.47
C MET A 52 -13.48 -13.33 -2.89
N ALA A 53 -12.83 -14.36 -3.44
CA ALA A 53 -13.46 -15.63 -3.78
C ALA A 53 -14.04 -16.29 -2.52
N ILE A 54 -13.26 -16.33 -1.43
CA ILE A 54 -13.72 -16.85 -0.13
C ILE A 54 -14.91 -16.03 0.42
N LEU A 55 -14.84 -14.70 0.35
CA LEU A 55 -15.95 -13.83 0.78
C LEU A 55 -17.23 -14.08 -0.05
N ALA A 56 -17.09 -14.37 -1.35
CA ALA A 56 -18.18 -14.72 -2.25
C ALA A 56 -18.75 -16.14 -2.02
N GLY A 57 -18.11 -16.96 -1.18
CA GLY A 57 -18.51 -18.33 -0.90
C GLY A 57 -17.87 -19.37 -1.83
N ASP A 58 -16.87 -18.98 -2.63
CA ASP A 58 -16.15 -19.92 -3.47
C ASP A 58 -15.26 -20.84 -2.61
N LEU A 59 -15.15 -22.11 -3.03
CA LEU A 59 -14.32 -23.13 -2.40
C LEU A 59 -13.24 -23.63 -3.36
N PRO A 60 -12.16 -24.27 -2.85
CA PRO A 60 -11.17 -24.90 -3.71
C PRO A 60 -11.82 -25.92 -4.66
N ARG A 61 -11.33 -25.96 -5.91
CA ARG A 61 -11.86 -26.88 -6.93
C ARG A 61 -11.66 -28.33 -6.52
N GLU A 62 -12.74 -29.12 -6.61
CA GLU A 62 -12.71 -30.55 -6.33
C GLU A 62 -11.74 -31.30 -7.26
N PRO A 63 -10.82 -32.12 -6.70
CA PRO A 63 -9.95 -32.98 -7.49
C PRO A 63 -10.74 -34.01 -8.29
N ASP A 64 -10.26 -34.36 -9.49
CA ASP A 64 -10.82 -35.51 -10.21
C ASP A 64 -10.37 -36.82 -9.55
N PHE A 65 -11.22 -37.39 -8.69
CA PHE A 65 -10.89 -38.62 -7.96
C PHE A 65 -10.74 -39.86 -8.85
N ARG A 66 -11.08 -39.80 -10.15
CA ARG A 66 -10.92 -40.94 -11.07
C ARG A 66 -9.46 -41.35 -11.26
N THR A 67 -8.53 -40.41 -11.07
CA THR A 67 -7.08 -40.58 -11.24
C THR A 67 -6.38 -41.14 -9.99
N PHE A 68 -7.10 -41.37 -8.89
CA PHE A 68 -6.50 -41.79 -7.62
C PHE A 68 -6.68 -43.30 -7.34
N PRO A 69 -5.65 -43.97 -6.81
CA PRO A 69 -5.68 -45.43 -6.59
C PRO A 69 -6.65 -45.89 -5.50
N ASN A 70 -6.98 -45.06 -4.49
CA ASN A 70 -7.91 -45.41 -3.41
C ASN A 70 -9.08 -44.42 -3.27
N ARG A 71 -9.99 -44.45 -4.25
CA ARG A 71 -11.12 -43.51 -4.39
C ARG A 71 -11.96 -43.33 -3.12
N PHE A 72 -12.07 -44.35 -2.29
CA PHE A 72 -12.84 -44.32 -1.05
C PHE A 72 -12.22 -43.37 -0.02
N ILE A 73 -10.91 -43.49 0.23
CA ILE A 73 -10.19 -42.62 1.17
C ILE A 73 -10.17 -41.18 0.68
N PHE A 74 -9.88 -40.95 -0.61
CA PHE A 74 -9.81 -39.59 -1.16
C PHE A 74 -11.18 -38.89 -1.13
N ARG A 75 -12.28 -39.61 -1.41
CA ARG A 75 -13.64 -39.06 -1.27
C ARG A 75 -14.01 -38.79 0.18
N GLY A 76 -13.63 -39.66 1.11
CA GLY A 76 -13.85 -39.46 2.54
C GLY A 76 -13.14 -38.21 3.06
N LEU A 77 -11.86 -38.03 2.71
CA LEU A 77 -11.09 -36.84 3.07
C LEU A 77 -11.71 -35.55 2.48
N TRP A 78 -12.16 -35.59 1.23
CA TRP A 78 -12.83 -34.43 0.62
C TRP A 78 -14.17 -34.10 1.28
N ALA A 79 -14.93 -35.12 1.69
CA ALA A 79 -16.18 -34.91 2.44
C ALA A 79 -15.91 -34.20 3.77
N VAL A 80 -14.85 -34.59 4.50
CA VAL A 80 -14.41 -33.90 5.73
C VAL A 80 -14.00 -32.45 5.43
N ALA A 81 -13.25 -32.21 4.34
CA ALA A 81 -12.86 -30.85 3.96
C ALA A 81 -14.09 -29.96 3.69
N ARG A 82 -15.12 -30.49 3.02
CA ARG A 82 -16.37 -29.76 2.77
C ARG A 82 -17.14 -29.41 4.05
N GLN A 83 -17.15 -30.29 5.04
CA GLN A 83 -17.75 -30.00 6.34
C GLN A 83 -16.99 -28.90 7.09
N CYS A 84 -15.65 -28.92 7.01
CA CYS A 84 -14.80 -27.88 7.57
C CYS A 84 -15.03 -26.48 6.95
N TRP A 85 -15.57 -26.42 5.74
CA TRP A 85 -15.90 -25.17 5.03
C TRP A 85 -17.37 -24.77 5.13
N ALA A 86 -18.10 -25.24 6.15
CA ALA A 86 -19.45 -24.75 6.41
C ALA A 86 -19.46 -23.22 6.58
N ASP A 87 -20.44 -22.57 5.94
CA ASP A 87 -20.59 -21.11 5.94
C ASP A 87 -20.82 -20.56 7.36
N ASP A 88 -21.65 -21.24 8.15
CA ASP A 88 -21.80 -20.98 9.59
C ASP A 88 -20.64 -21.63 10.36
N PRO A 89 -19.79 -20.86 11.07
CA PRO A 89 -18.69 -21.41 11.85
C PRO A 89 -19.13 -22.44 12.91
N GLN A 90 -20.35 -22.33 13.44
CA GLN A 90 -20.87 -23.28 14.44
C GLN A 90 -21.25 -24.64 13.84
N CYS A 91 -21.46 -24.71 12.52
CA CYS A 91 -21.74 -25.97 11.81
C CYS A 91 -20.48 -26.74 11.42
N ARG A 92 -19.27 -26.19 11.68
CA ARG A 92 -18.02 -26.88 11.38
C ARG A 92 -17.72 -27.93 12.46
N PRO A 93 -17.26 -29.13 12.09
CA PRO A 93 -16.97 -30.17 13.06
C PRO A 93 -15.77 -29.80 13.92
N SER A 94 -15.75 -30.25 15.16
CA SER A 94 -14.58 -30.19 16.04
C SER A 94 -13.47 -31.13 15.57
N ALA A 95 -12.25 -30.90 16.04
CA ALA A 95 -11.12 -31.79 15.75
C ALA A 95 -11.37 -33.24 16.22
N SER A 96 -12.09 -33.44 17.32
CA SER A 96 -12.48 -34.78 17.80
C SER A 96 -13.47 -35.47 16.88
N GLU A 97 -14.48 -34.76 16.39
CA GLU A 97 -15.48 -35.31 15.46
C GLU A 97 -14.84 -35.67 14.12
N VAL A 98 -13.98 -34.79 13.60
CA VAL A 98 -13.18 -35.10 12.41
C VAL A 98 -12.30 -36.33 12.63
N LEU A 99 -11.65 -36.46 13.78
CA LEU A 99 -10.84 -37.64 14.08
C LEU A 99 -11.68 -38.92 14.09
N ASP A 100 -12.90 -38.88 14.64
CA ASP A 100 -13.83 -39.99 14.63
C ASP A 100 -14.29 -40.37 13.21
N GLU A 101 -14.51 -39.38 12.33
CA GLU A 101 -14.83 -39.61 10.91
C GLU A 101 -13.65 -40.17 10.10
N LEU A 102 -12.42 -39.84 10.47
CA LEU A 102 -11.22 -40.33 9.80
C LEU A 102 -10.83 -41.76 10.23
N LYS A 103 -11.19 -42.20 11.45
CA LYS A 103 -10.86 -43.54 11.96
C LYS A 103 -11.31 -44.69 11.03
N PRO A 104 -12.54 -44.71 10.49
CA PRO A 104 -12.97 -45.72 9.52
C PRO A 104 -12.17 -45.72 8.21
N LEU A 105 -11.64 -44.56 7.79
CA LEU A 105 -10.83 -44.43 6.57
C LEU A 105 -9.41 -44.99 6.74
N MET A 106 -8.89 -44.98 7.98
CA MET A 106 -7.56 -45.47 8.34
C MET A 106 -7.53 -47.00 8.55
N CYS A 107 -8.66 -47.59 8.94
CA CYS A 107 -8.81 -49.04 9.09
C CYS A 107 -9.20 -49.66 7.74
N GLY A 108 -8.21 -49.98 6.91
CA GLY A 108 -8.41 -50.67 5.64
C GLY A 108 -9.24 -51.95 5.76
N ASN A 109 -10.48 -51.86 5.29
CA ASN A 109 -11.40 -52.92 4.89
C ASN A 109 -11.15 -54.35 5.43
N LYS A 110 -11.85 -54.72 6.50
CA LYS A 110 -12.39 -56.08 6.65
C LYS A 110 -13.89 -55.99 6.95
N ARG A 111 -14.70 -55.68 5.93
CA ARG A 111 -16.00 -56.32 5.66
C ARG A 111 -16.71 -55.60 4.51
N GLY A 112 -16.91 -56.37 3.43
CA GLY A 112 -18.24 -56.56 2.86
C GLY A 112 -18.82 -55.42 2.05
N GLN A 113 -18.93 -55.68 0.74
CA GLN A 113 -19.99 -55.18 -0.11
C GLN A 113 -21.37 -55.27 0.58
N ASN A 114 -22.27 -54.34 0.22
CA ASN A 114 -23.69 -54.23 0.55
C ASN A 114 -24.06 -53.59 1.90
N ASN A 115 -24.40 -52.29 1.85
CA ASN A 115 -25.69 -51.72 2.28
C ASN A 115 -25.57 -50.22 2.62
N TYR A 116 -25.81 -49.37 1.61
CA TYR A 116 -26.35 -48.03 1.85
C TYR A 116 -27.41 -47.73 0.78
N SER A 117 -28.51 -48.49 0.86
CA SER A 117 -29.80 -48.01 0.41
C SER A 117 -30.39 -47.11 1.52
N ASN A 118 -30.82 -45.92 1.11
CA ASN A 118 -31.86 -45.09 1.72
C ASN A 118 -32.08 -45.18 3.23
N ARG A 119 -31.71 -44.10 3.93
CA ARG A 119 -32.47 -43.68 5.10
C ARG A 119 -32.72 -42.17 5.05
N SER A 120 -33.77 -41.81 4.31
CA SER A 120 -34.56 -40.60 4.58
C SER A 120 -35.63 -40.95 5.60
N THR A 121 -35.77 -40.12 6.64
CA THR A 121 -37.00 -39.79 7.40
C THR A 121 -36.55 -38.82 8.50
N SER A 122 -37.18 -37.69 8.81
CA SER A 122 -38.47 -37.13 8.39
C SER A 122 -38.63 -35.79 9.10
N LEU A 123 -39.04 -34.74 8.39
CA LEU A 123 -39.85 -33.65 8.95
C LEU A 123 -41.15 -33.64 8.15
N THR A 124 -42.26 -33.79 8.85
CA THR A 124 -43.64 -33.84 8.33
C THR A 124 -44.13 -32.46 7.88
N PRO A 125 -44.91 -32.36 6.79
CA PRO A 125 -45.63 -31.14 6.38
C PRO A 125 -47.07 -31.11 6.91
N ALA A 126 -47.61 -29.90 7.07
CA ALA A 126 -49.05 -29.66 7.28
C ALA A 126 -49.80 -29.52 5.93
N PRO A 127 -51.10 -29.86 5.83
CA PRO A 127 -51.77 -30.10 4.55
C PRO A 127 -52.73 -28.99 4.09
N GLY A 128 -53.00 -29.01 2.77
CA GLY A 128 -54.19 -28.49 2.07
C GLY A 128 -54.06 -27.07 1.51
N ASP A 129 -54.42 -26.74 0.28
CA ASP A 129 -55.06 -27.49 -0.82
C ASP A 129 -54.94 -26.69 -2.14
N ASP A 130 -55.25 -27.38 -3.24
CA ASP A 130 -55.69 -26.89 -4.56
C ASP A 130 -54.67 -26.62 -5.70
N HIS A 131 -54.45 -27.71 -6.46
CA HIS A 131 -54.84 -27.89 -7.86
C HIS A 131 -54.24 -27.05 -9.01
N ILE A 132 -53.62 -27.79 -9.96
CA ILE A 132 -53.70 -27.74 -11.45
C ILE A 132 -52.42 -27.44 -12.25
N THR A 133 -51.90 -28.54 -12.83
CA THR A 133 -51.24 -28.82 -14.13
C THR A 133 -50.06 -28.00 -14.69
N CYS A 134 -48.95 -28.73 -14.83
CA CYS A 134 -48.04 -28.88 -15.99
C CYS A 134 -48.26 -28.01 -17.23
N GLU A 135 -47.23 -27.28 -17.66
CA GLU A 135 -46.82 -27.27 -19.07
C GLU A 135 -45.37 -26.82 -19.25
N THR A 136 -44.57 -27.68 -19.87
CA THR A 136 -43.28 -27.39 -20.45
C THR A 136 -43.48 -26.59 -21.74
N ASP A 137 -43.11 -25.32 -21.74
CA ASP A 137 -42.61 -24.58 -22.92
C ASP A 137 -42.27 -23.13 -22.54
N ARG A 138 -41.28 -22.57 -23.25
CA ARG A 138 -40.77 -21.17 -23.23
C ARG A 138 -39.47 -20.97 -22.46
N LEU A 139 -38.36 -21.00 -23.19
CA LEU A 139 -37.31 -19.97 -23.15
C LEU A 139 -36.43 -20.02 -24.43
N GLU A 140 -37.07 -20.09 -25.60
CA GLU A 140 -36.50 -19.63 -26.87
C GLU A 140 -37.37 -18.48 -27.39
N ASN A 141 -37.07 -17.25 -26.95
CA ASN A 141 -37.38 -15.99 -27.65
C ASN A 141 -37.04 -14.79 -26.75
N MET A 142 -35.85 -14.19 -26.92
CA MET A 142 -35.67 -12.73 -26.81
C MET A 142 -34.32 -12.24 -27.34
N MET A 143 -33.93 -12.71 -28.53
CA MET A 143 -32.99 -11.98 -29.38
C MET A 143 -33.64 -11.70 -30.74
N GLY A 144 -33.82 -10.42 -31.07
CA GLY A 144 -34.03 -9.98 -32.44
C GLY A 144 -35.05 -8.86 -32.62
N LYS A 145 -34.60 -7.87 -33.42
CA LYS A 145 -35.30 -6.72 -34.05
C LYS A 145 -35.03 -5.38 -33.35
N LEU A 146 -34.61 -4.30 -33.99
CA LEU A 146 -34.46 -3.85 -35.40
C LEU A 146 -33.67 -2.50 -35.27
N ALA A 147 -32.90 -1.93 -36.20
CA ALA A 147 -32.92 -1.96 -37.65
C ALA A 147 -31.58 -1.49 -38.25
N VAL A 148 -31.26 -2.06 -39.40
CA VAL A 148 -30.30 -1.59 -40.40
C VAL A 148 -30.96 -0.50 -41.26
N LYS A 149 -30.22 0.54 -41.61
CA LYS A 149 -30.38 1.26 -42.88
C LYS A 149 -29.00 1.36 -43.54
N ASP A 150 -28.92 0.79 -44.73
CA ASP A 150 -27.82 0.85 -45.69
C ASP A 150 -27.43 2.29 -46.04
N VAL A 151 -26.17 2.49 -46.47
CA VAL A 151 -25.83 2.77 -47.87
C VAL A 151 -24.30 2.77 -48.05
N THR A 152 -23.91 2.10 -49.12
CA THR A 152 -22.62 1.86 -49.76
C THR A 152 -21.81 3.11 -50.13
N THR A 153 -20.47 3.01 -50.07
CA THR A 153 -19.52 3.27 -51.19
C THR A 153 -18.07 3.04 -50.71
N ARG A 154 -17.41 1.96 -51.14
CA ARG A 154 -16.53 1.80 -52.32
C ARG A 154 -15.08 2.26 -52.09
N THR A 155 -14.21 1.27 -52.01
CA THR A 155 -12.75 1.29 -52.04
C THR A 155 -12.20 1.93 -53.31
N VAL A 156 -11.14 2.76 -53.19
CA VAL A 156 -10.14 2.97 -54.24
C VAL A 156 -8.75 3.01 -53.61
N LEU A 157 -7.91 2.08 -54.08
CA LEU A 157 -6.46 2.04 -53.94
C LEU A 157 -5.80 3.10 -54.83
N GLN A 158 -4.72 3.73 -54.35
CA GLN A 158 -3.50 4.15 -55.08
C GLN A 158 -2.64 4.97 -54.09
N SER A 159 -1.56 4.42 -53.54
CA SER A 159 -0.19 4.32 -54.08
C SER A 159 0.55 5.65 -54.30
N SER A 160 1.76 5.70 -53.74
CA SER A 160 2.98 6.39 -54.21
C SER A 160 3.41 7.72 -53.55
N GLY A 161 4.73 7.80 -53.32
CA GLY A 161 5.53 9.03 -53.26
C GLY A 161 5.76 9.59 -51.85
N ALA A 162 6.83 9.24 -51.15
CA ALA A 162 8.19 9.80 -51.24
C ALA A 162 8.38 11.14 -50.46
N ARG A 163 9.56 11.22 -49.83
CA ARG A 163 9.99 12.07 -48.71
C ARG A 163 10.36 13.54 -49.12
N PRO A 164 11.18 14.26 -48.33
CA PRO A 164 10.84 15.27 -47.31
C PRO A 164 11.31 16.68 -47.77
N LEU A 165 11.20 17.73 -46.94
CA LEU A 165 12.14 18.88 -46.89
C LEU A 165 11.75 19.90 -45.80
N ASP A 166 12.64 20.02 -44.83
CA ASP A 166 13.25 21.25 -44.28
C ASP A 166 12.48 22.59 -44.21
N ALA A 167 12.27 22.99 -42.95
CA ALA A 167 12.87 24.16 -42.29
C ALA A 167 12.37 25.61 -42.54
N ILE A 168 12.48 26.36 -41.44
CA ILE A 168 12.70 27.82 -41.29
C ILE A 168 11.47 28.73 -41.04
N HIS A 169 11.43 29.22 -39.79
CA HIS A 169 11.11 30.57 -39.29
C HIS A 169 10.06 31.44 -40.03
N GLN A 170 9.04 31.94 -39.31
CA GLN A 170 9.04 33.27 -38.67
C GLN A 170 7.66 33.67 -38.11
N ASN A 171 7.71 34.39 -37.00
CA ASN A 171 6.71 35.23 -36.36
C ASN A 171 5.55 35.75 -37.25
N ARG A 172 4.30 35.59 -36.77
CA ARG A 172 3.27 36.63 -36.90
C ARG A 172 2.38 36.72 -35.66
N ARG A 173 2.23 37.96 -35.19
CA ARG A 173 1.37 38.42 -34.11
C ARG A 173 -0.11 38.37 -34.49
N ASP A 174 -0.91 38.23 -33.43
CA ASP A 174 -2.28 38.71 -33.20
C ASP A 174 -3.43 38.24 -34.11
N LYS A 175 -4.38 37.53 -33.48
CA LYS A 175 -5.73 38.06 -33.20
C LYS A 175 -6.47 37.16 -32.21
N GLY A 176 -6.84 37.73 -31.08
CA GLY A 176 -7.50 37.03 -29.98
C GLY A 176 -8.94 36.62 -30.27
N LYS A 177 -9.37 35.57 -29.57
CA LYS A 177 -10.77 35.40 -29.13
C LYS A 177 -10.76 34.92 -27.68
N ASN A 178 -11.33 35.77 -26.84
CA ASN A 178 -11.64 35.57 -25.43
C ASN A 178 -12.50 34.32 -25.20
N THR A 179 -12.03 33.40 -24.38
CA THR A 179 -12.86 32.59 -23.49
C THR A 179 -12.30 32.74 -22.08
N ARG A 180 -13.01 33.52 -21.25
CA ARG A 180 -12.66 33.79 -19.86
C ARG A 180 -12.80 32.50 -19.04
N GLN A 181 -11.68 31.95 -18.60
CA GLN A 181 -11.59 31.18 -17.35
C GLN A 181 -10.96 32.10 -16.29
N PRO A 182 -11.37 32.06 -15.02
CA PRO A 182 -10.81 32.93 -14.00
C PRO A 182 -9.37 32.51 -13.69
N SER A 183 -8.40 33.32 -14.13
CA SER A 183 -7.01 33.19 -13.75
C SER A 183 -6.86 33.60 -12.28
N LEU A 184 -6.48 32.66 -11.42
CA LEU A 184 -5.93 32.98 -10.10
C LEU A 184 -4.63 33.77 -10.32
N THR A 185 -4.63 35.05 -9.97
CA THR A 185 -3.46 35.93 -10.06
C THR A 185 -2.41 35.52 -9.04
N SER A 186 -1.13 35.50 -9.44
CA SER A 186 0.08 35.08 -8.70
C SER A 186 0.46 35.93 -7.46
N SER A 187 -0.51 36.65 -6.88
CA SER A 187 -0.32 37.56 -5.75
C SER A 187 -0.86 37.02 -4.42
N LYS A 188 -1.63 35.91 -4.42
CA LYS A 188 -2.21 35.34 -3.19
C LYS A 188 -1.32 34.35 -2.43
N CYS A 189 -0.24 33.84 -3.02
CA CYS A 189 0.61 32.81 -2.39
C CYS A 189 1.85 33.34 -1.65
N ARG A 190 2.13 34.65 -1.68
CA ARG A 190 3.39 35.23 -1.11
C ARG A 190 3.29 35.72 0.35
N GLY A 191 2.18 35.45 1.04
CA GLY A 191 1.93 35.95 2.40
C GLY A 191 2.25 34.99 3.54
N PHE A 192 2.83 33.83 3.25
CA PHE A 192 2.93 32.73 4.22
C PHE A 192 4.38 32.55 4.67
N TYR A 193 4.60 32.83 5.96
CA TYR A 193 5.86 32.67 6.71
C TYR A 193 6.84 33.86 6.66
N LYS A 194 6.93 34.59 7.80
CA LYS A 194 8.10 35.39 8.16
C LYS A 194 8.85 34.62 9.27
N PRO A 195 10.12 34.25 9.09
CA PRO A 195 10.88 33.62 10.16
C PRO A 195 10.96 34.55 11.37
N ARG A 196 10.71 34.02 12.57
CA ARG A 196 10.88 34.78 13.82
C ARG A 196 12.36 35.09 14.04
N SER A 197 12.66 36.30 14.49
CA SER A 197 13.96 36.65 15.06
C SER A 197 14.16 35.86 16.35
N ASN A 198 15.32 35.19 16.50
CA ASN A 198 15.72 34.36 17.65
C ASN A 198 15.46 35.04 19.00
N GLY A 199 14.33 34.72 19.63
CA GLY A 199 14.05 35.02 21.03
C GLY A 199 14.20 33.73 21.84
N ALA A 200 15.00 33.77 22.91
CA ALA A 200 15.17 32.67 23.83
C ALA A 200 13.84 32.34 24.52
N TRP A 201 13.28 31.16 24.24
CA TRP A 201 12.13 30.64 24.96
C TRP A 201 12.61 29.65 26.01
N ALA A 202 12.19 29.84 27.26
CA ALA A 202 12.24 28.79 28.25
C ALA A 202 11.21 27.73 27.84
N TYR A 203 11.68 26.61 27.29
CA TYR A 203 10.83 25.48 26.92
C TYR A 203 10.23 24.88 28.20
N PRO A 204 8.90 24.69 28.29
CA PRO A 204 8.34 23.88 29.36
C PRO A 204 8.87 22.46 29.22
N THR A 205 9.68 22.01 30.17
CA THR A 205 10.05 20.60 30.33
C THR A 205 8.77 19.79 30.52
N PRO A 206 8.44 18.85 29.62
CA PRO A 206 7.39 17.87 29.89
C PRO A 206 7.85 17.05 31.10
N VAL A 207 7.02 17.01 32.15
CA VAL A 207 7.21 16.09 33.27
C VAL A 207 7.14 14.67 32.68
N ILE A 208 8.28 13.99 32.59
CA ILE A 208 8.30 12.54 32.37
C ILE A 208 7.73 11.93 33.65
N GLN A 209 6.44 11.61 33.64
CA GLN A 209 5.89 10.74 34.67
C GLN A 209 6.58 9.37 34.53
N PRO A 210 7.19 8.83 35.60
CA PRO A 210 7.68 7.46 35.56
C PRO A 210 6.46 6.57 35.36
N LEU A 211 6.38 5.91 34.20
CA LEU A 211 5.31 4.97 33.90
C LEU A 211 5.40 3.78 34.86
N SER A 212 4.42 3.69 35.75
CA SER A 212 4.13 2.49 36.52
C SER A 212 3.92 1.31 35.57
N SER A 213 4.50 0.18 35.92
CA SER A 213 4.44 -1.12 35.25
C SER A 213 3.06 -1.44 34.62
N GLY A 214 3.00 -1.44 33.28
CA GLY A 214 1.85 -1.91 32.51
C GLY A 214 2.08 -1.70 31.01
N PHE A 215 2.29 -2.80 30.27
CA PHE A 215 2.36 -2.93 28.80
C PHE A 215 3.05 -1.78 28.03
N ILE A 216 4.32 -1.99 27.69
CA ILE A 216 5.03 -1.12 26.74
C ILE A 216 4.40 -1.31 25.36
N LEU A 217 3.58 -0.36 24.92
CA LEU A 217 3.27 -0.20 23.49
C LEU A 217 4.59 0.11 22.78
N ASP A 218 4.96 -0.70 21.80
CA ASP A 218 6.10 -0.42 20.91
C ASP A 218 5.96 1.02 20.37
N PRO A 219 6.95 1.90 20.54
CA PRO A 219 6.89 3.29 20.07
C PRO A 219 6.60 3.42 18.56
N LEU A 220 6.90 2.38 17.78
CA LEU A 220 6.59 2.27 16.35
C LEU A 220 5.14 1.84 16.09
N GLN A 221 4.50 1.14 17.04
CA GLN A 221 3.09 0.77 16.97
C GLN A 221 2.18 1.94 17.33
N ARG A 222 1.20 2.18 16.47
CA ARG A 222 0.12 3.15 16.71
C ARG A 222 -1.21 2.44 16.56
N PRO A 223 -2.20 2.72 17.42
CA PRO A 223 -3.56 2.29 17.15
C PRO A 223 -4.01 2.81 15.79
N ASP A 224 -4.78 2.00 15.06
CA ASP A 224 -5.46 2.51 13.87
C ASP A 224 -6.58 3.42 14.34
N VAL A 225 -6.74 4.56 13.68
CA VAL A 225 -7.78 5.54 14.02
C VAL A 225 -8.69 5.68 12.82
N SER A 226 -9.99 5.81 13.09
CA SER A 226 -10.97 6.00 12.03
C SER A 226 -10.69 7.27 11.23
N VAL A 227 -11.26 7.36 10.02
CA VAL A 227 -11.12 8.57 9.17
C VAL A 227 -11.64 9.81 9.91
N THR A 228 -12.74 9.69 10.64
CA THR A 228 -13.36 10.78 11.41
C THR A 228 -12.51 11.20 12.61
N GLU A 229 -11.83 10.27 13.28
CA GLU A 229 -10.88 10.60 14.34
C GLU A 229 -9.61 11.24 13.79
N ARG A 230 -9.15 10.81 12.61
CA ARG A 230 -7.99 11.42 11.94
C ARG A 230 -8.23 12.90 11.65
N GLU A 231 -9.45 13.28 11.26
CA GLU A 231 -9.83 14.68 11.00
C GLU A 231 -9.80 15.56 12.27
N LYS A 232 -9.83 14.97 13.48
CA LYS A 232 -9.73 15.69 14.75
C LYS A 232 -8.30 15.96 15.20
N SER A 233 -7.29 15.53 14.43
CA SER A 233 -5.89 15.67 14.83
C SER A 233 -5.45 17.15 14.82
N PRO A 234 -4.83 17.69 15.88
CA PRO A 234 -4.29 19.05 15.92
C PRO A 234 -3.28 19.36 14.80
N ILE A 235 -2.63 18.33 14.25
CA ILE A 235 -1.67 18.46 13.14
C ILE A 235 -2.26 18.04 11.78
N ILE A 236 -3.58 18.14 11.62
CA ILE A 236 -4.24 17.71 10.37
C ILE A 236 -3.76 18.51 9.15
N GLY A 237 -3.47 19.80 9.30
CA GLY A 237 -2.89 20.65 8.26
C GLY A 237 -1.52 20.14 7.79
N LEU A 238 -0.62 19.84 8.73
CA LEU A 238 0.69 19.24 8.48
C LEU A 238 0.58 17.89 7.78
N LYS A 239 -0.39 17.05 8.19
CA LYS A 239 -0.66 15.76 7.53
C LYS A 239 -1.12 15.96 6.09
N PHE A 240 -1.95 16.95 5.79
CA PHE A 240 -2.34 17.27 4.41
C PHE A 240 -1.16 17.76 3.59
N PHE A 241 -0.38 18.69 4.14
CA PHE A 241 0.79 19.26 3.47
C PHE A 241 1.86 18.21 3.16
N ASN A 242 2.25 17.38 4.13
CA ASN A 242 3.21 16.29 3.90
C ASN A 242 2.71 15.30 2.85
N ASN A 243 1.40 15.02 2.81
CA ASN A 243 0.83 14.18 1.75
C ASN A 243 0.87 14.85 0.37
N TRP A 244 0.69 16.17 0.30
CA TRP A 244 0.80 16.92 -0.94
C TRP A 244 2.24 16.93 -1.47
N ILE A 245 3.23 17.20 -0.60
CA ILE A 245 4.66 17.13 -0.96
C ILE A 245 4.99 15.77 -1.57
N LYS A 246 4.59 14.68 -0.92
CA LYS A 246 4.80 13.32 -1.46
C LYS A 246 4.10 13.10 -2.80
N ALA A 247 2.88 13.61 -2.96
CA ALA A 247 2.15 13.49 -4.23
C ALA A 247 2.87 14.23 -5.37
N VAL A 248 3.36 15.45 -5.12
CA VAL A 248 4.12 16.21 -6.12
C VAL A 248 5.47 15.54 -6.43
N LEU A 249 6.17 15.02 -5.43
CA LEU A 249 7.42 14.26 -5.62
C LEU A 249 7.18 13.04 -6.53
N ILE A 250 6.12 12.28 -6.26
CA ILE A 250 5.71 11.13 -7.08
C ILE A 250 5.37 11.57 -8.51
N LEU A 251 4.54 12.61 -8.68
CA LEU A 251 4.12 13.07 -10.00
C LEU A 251 5.28 13.58 -10.86
N ARG A 252 6.29 14.22 -10.25
CA ARG A 252 7.41 14.78 -11.00
C ARG A 252 8.52 13.79 -11.32
N TYR A 253 8.85 12.92 -10.37
CA TYR A 253 10.06 12.10 -10.48
C TYR A 253 9.73 10.62 -10.67
N ALA A 254 8.75 10.07 -9.95
CA ALA A 254 8.38 8.66 -10.07
C ALA A 254 7.51 8.38 -11.31
N TYR A 255 6.51 9.22 -11.59
CA TYR A 255 5.57 8.97 -12.67
C TYR A 255 6.22 8.85 -14.05
N PRO A 256 7.18 9.72 -14.45
CA PRO A 256 7.89 9.54 -15.72
C PRO A 256 8.65 8.21 -15.82
N ALA A 257 9.25 7.74 -14.71
CA ALA A 257 9.92 6.44 -14.67
C ALA A 257 8.94 5.27 -14.85
N LEU A 258 7.76 5.36 -14.23
CA LEU A 258 6.69 4.36 -14.41
C LEU A 258 6.16 4.35 -15.84
N GLN A 259 6.00 5.52 -16.48
CA GLN A 259 5.58 5.62 -17.87
C GLN A 259 6.61 5.06 -18.85
N ALA A 260 7.89 5.25 -18.57
CA ALA A 260 9.00 4.72 -19.37
C ALA A 260 9.27 3.22 -19.11
N SER A 261 8.48 2.56 -18.25
CA SER A 261 8.66 1.14 -17.95
C SER A 261 8.47 0.28 -19.19
N SER A 262 9.43 -0.58 -19.45
CA SER A 262 9.38 -1.61 -20.49
C SER A 262 9.06 -3.00 -19.92
N CYS A 263 8.59 -3.08 -18.67
CA CYS A 263 8.30 -4.34 -18.00
C CYS A 263 7.14 -5.09 -18.70
N GLU A 264 7.49 -6.07 -19.52
CA GLU A 264 6.55 -7.05 -20.06
C GLU A 264 6.27 -8.12 -19.00
N GLY A 265 4.99 -8.48 -18.80
CA GLY A 265 4.62 -9.62 -17.96
C GLY A 265 3.20 -10.06 -18.27
N PRO A 266 2.79 -11.28 -17.85
CA PRO A 266 1.48 -11.82 -18.16
C PRO A 266 0.39 -10.87 -17.67
N ASN A 267 -0.31 -10.28 -18.62
CA ASN A 267 -1.22 -9.18 -18.40
C ASN A 267 -2.66 -9.73 -18.38
N GLU A 268 -3.04 -10.46 -17.33
CA GLU A 268 -4.37 -11.07 -17.20
C GLU A 268 -5.52 -10.03 -17.15
N TYR A 269 -5.20 -8.74 -16.98
CA TYR A 269 -6.19 -7.68 -16.78
C TYR A 269 -6.42 -6.75 -17.97
N GLY A 270 -5.83 -7.02 -19.13
CA GLY A 270 -6.07 -6.28 -20.37
C GLY A 270 -5.55 -4.85 -20.34
N TYR A 271 -5.05 -4.39 -21.48
CA TYR A 271 -4.66 -2.99 -21.65
C TYR A 271 -5.90 -2.09 -21.56
N GLY A 272 -6.11 -1.47 -20.41
CA GLY A 272 -6.82 -0.20 -20.35
C GLY A 272 -5.90 0.88 -20.91
N VAL A 273 -6.36 1.63 -21.92
CA VAL A 273 -5.66 2.80 -22.45
C VAL A 273 -5.29 3.72 -21.28
N GLY A 274 -3.99 4.02 -21.09
CA GLY A 274 -3.50 4.96 -20.08
C GLY A 274 -2.98 4.37 -18.75
N ARG A 275 -2.79 3.05 -18.61
CA ARG A 275 -2.11 2.44 -17.45
C ARG A 275 -0.59 2.38 -17.64
N THR A 276 0.20 2.63 -16.59
CA THR A 276 1.66 2.40 -16.63
C THR A 276 1.98 0.91 -16.49
N ALA A 277 3.11 0.47 -17.05
CA ALA A 277 3.64 -0.87 -16.81
C ALA A 277 4.54 -0.92 -15.55
N GLY A 278 4.66 0.19 -14.84
CA GLY A 278 5.73 0.39 -13.86
C GLY A 278 5.51 -0.29 -12.52
N ARG A 279 6.59 -0.80 -11.93
CA ARG A 279 6.61 -1.45 -10.60
C ARG A 279 7.23 -0.54 -9.55
N VAL A 280 6.65 -0.54 -8.35
CA VAL A 280 7.08 0.28 -7.21
C VAL A 280 7.53 -0.59 -6.05
N LEU A 281 8.71 -0.29 -5.51
CA LEU A 281 9.20 -0.78 -4.22
C LEU A 281 9.05 0.34 -3.18
N ASP A 282 8.26 0.14 -2.13
CA ASP A 282 8.02 1.12 -1.07
C ASP A 282 8.55 0.58 0.27
N ILE A 283 9.74 1.01 0.66
CA ILE A 283 10.43 0.58 1.89
C ILE A 283 10.05 1.53 3.03
N GLY A 284 9.57 0.98 4.14
CA GLY A 284 8.95 1.75 5.22
C GLY A 284 7.56 2.23 4.82
N CYS A 285 6.75 1.37 4.20
CA CYS A 285 5.44 1.77 3.67
C CYS A 285 4.44 2.17 4.77
N GLY A 286 4.74 1.87 6.02
CA GLY A 286 3.87 2.10 7.16
C GLY A 286 2.51 1.46 6.94
N LYS A 287 1.46 2.14 7.43
CA LYS A 287 0.06 1.70 7.30
C LYS A 287 -0.51 1.89 5.87
N GLY A 288 0.34 2.01 4.85
CA GLY A 288 -0.08 2.25 3.47
C GLY A 288 -0.62 3.66 3.24
N GLY A 289 0.08 4.70 3.73
CA GLY A 289 -0.33 6.11 3.56
C GLY A 289 -0.22 6.62 2.11
N ASP A 290 0.58 5.94 1.29
CA ASP A 290 0.87 6.32 -0.10
C ASP A 290 0.20 5.43 -1.14
N LEU A 291 -0.52 4.37 -0.73
CA LEU A 291 -1.22 3.43 -1.63
C LEU A 291 -2.09 4.12 -2.67
N GLN A 292 -2.94 5.07 -2.24
CA GLN A 292 -3.80 5.81 -3.16
C GLN A 292 -3.03 6.69 -4.15
N LYS A 293 -1.82 7.13 -3.81
CA LYS A 293 -0.96 7.92 -4.71
C LYS A 293 -0.47 7.02 -5.84
N TRP A 294 0.02 5.83 -5.49
CA TRP A 294 0.47 4.81 -6.45
C TRP A 294 -0.66 4.30 -7.36
N GLN A 295 -1.85 4.05 -6.82
CA GLN A 295 -3.04 3.72 -7.61
C GLN A 295 -3.43 4.83 -8.59
N ARG A 296 -3.36 6.11 -8.17
CA ARG A 296 -3.71 7.26 -9.01
C ARG A 296 -2.74 7.50 -10.16
N VAL A 297 -1.46 7.20 -9.99
CA VAL A 297 -0.50 7.20 -11.09
C VAL A 297 -0.53 5.90 -11.90
N THR A 298 -1.48 5.00 -11.60
CA THR A 298 -1.70 3.73 -12.29
C THR A 298 -0.47 2.84 -12.33
N ALA A 299 0.28 2.79 -11.22
CA ALA A 299 1.33 1.80 -11.06
C ALA A 299 0.76 0.39 -11.29
N ARG A 300 1.51 -0.46 -11.98
CA ARG A 300 1.10 -1.83 -12.30
C ARG A 300 1.15 -2.71 -11.06
N GLU A 301 2.29 -2.68 -10.38
CA GLU A 301 2.60 -3.49 -9.22
C GLU A 301 3.27 -2.66 -8.13
N TYR A 302 2.99 -3.02 -6.88
CA TYR A 302 3.47 -2.35 -5.69
C TYR A 302 3.94 -3.40 -4.68
N VAL A 303 5.14 -3.21 -4.14
CA VAL A 303 5.71 -4.04 -3.08
C VAL A 303 5.94 -3.15 -1.87
N GLY A 304 5.11 -3.29 -0.84
CA GLY A 304 5.18 -2.52 0.40
C GLY A 304 5.87 -3.32 1.50
N LEU A 305 6.97 -2.78 2.03
CA LEU A 305 7.77 -3.42 3.07
C LEU A 305 7.82 -2.52 4.30
N ASP A 306 7.66 -3.11 5.49
CA ASP A 306 7.85 -2.40 6.76
C ASP A 306 8.38 -3.37 7.82
N ILE A 307 9.06 -2.87 8.86
CA ILE A 307 9.64 -3.70 9.91
C ILE A 307 8.59 -4.16 10.93
N VAL A 308 7.44 -3.47 11.02
CA VAL A 308 6.40 -3.76 12.02
C VAL A 308 5.25 -4.54 11.38
N GLU A 309 5.10 -5.81 11.72
CA GLU A 309 4.11 -6.72 11.14
C GLU A 309 2.67 -6.18 11.21
N VAL A 310 2.24 -5.71 12.40
CA VAL A 310 0.90 -5.12 12.59
C VAL A 310 0.64 -3.93 11.65
N VAL A 311 1.67 -3.15 11.35
CA VAL A 311 1.58 -1.99 10.45
C VAL A 311 1.46 -2.45 8.98
N VAL A 312 2.17 -3.53 8.62
CA VAL A 312 2.03 -4.18 7.31
C VAL A 312 0.63 -4.77 7.13
N GLU A 313 0.08 -5.43 8.14
CA GLU A 313 -1.30 -5.97 8.08
C GLU A 313 -2.36 -4.87 7.94
N GLN A 314 -2.15 -3.73 8.59
CA GLN A 314 -3.01 -2.54 8.39
C GLN A 314 -2.91 -2.00 6.95
N ALA A 315 -1.72 -1.97 6.36
CA ALA A 315 -1.52 -1.56 4.97
C ALA A 315 -2.20 -2.53 3.99
N LYS A 316 -2.05 -3.85 4.20
CA LYS A 316 -2.74 -4.91 3.45
C LYS A 316 -4.25 -4.71 3.51
N THR A 317 -4.80 -4.59 4.72
CA THR A 317 -6.24 -4.39 4.94
C THR A 317 -6.76 -3.14 4.22
N ARG A 318 -6.03 -2.02 4.31
CA ARG A 318 -6.37 -0.77 3.62
C ARG A 318 -6.40 -0.94 2.10
N TYR A 319 -5.42 -1.63 1.53
CA TYR A 319 -5.37 -1.89 0.10
C TYR A 319 -6.54 -2.77 -0.36
N PHE A 320 -6.76 -3.92 0.27
CA PHE A 320 -7.83 -4.84 -0.13
C PHE A 320 -9.22 -4.22 0.05
N THR A 321 -9.43 -3.41 1.09
CA THR A 321 -10.67 -2.64 1.27
C THR A 321 -10.88 -1.64 0.14
N SER A 322 -9.83 -0.91 -0.28
CA SER A 322 -9.89 0.01 -1.43
C SER A 322 -10.24 -0.73 -2.72
N VAL A 323 -9.67 -1.92 -2.95
CA VAL A 323 -9.98 -2.73 -4.14
C VAL A 323 -11.41 -3.26 -4.11
N ALA A 324 -11.85 -3.81 -2.98
CA ALA A 324 -13.21 -4.35 -2.82
C ALA A 324 -14.27 -3.26 -3.04
N SER A 325 -14.01 -2.05 -2.56
CA SER A 325 -14.88 -0.88 -2.72
C SER A 325 -14.69 -0.13 -4.05
N ARG A 326 -13.83 -0.62 -4.95
CA ARG A 326 -13.50 0.01 -6.25
C ARG A 326 -13.03 1.47 -6.11
N GLN A 327 -12.40 1.81 -4.98
CA GLN A 327 -11.84 3.14 -4.71
C GLN A 327 -10.47 3.31 -5.38
N GLY A 328 -10.46 3.35 -6.71
CA GLY A 328 -9.28 3.64 -7.52
C GLY A 328 -8.90 2.53 -8.50
N PRO A 329 -7.90 2.78 -9.36
CA PRO A 329 -7.37 1.77 -10.29
C PRO A 329 -6.81 0.56 -9.52
N TYR A 330 -7.02 -0.63 -10.09
CA TYR A 330 -6.40 -1.85 -9.60
C TYR A 330 -4.88 -1.79 -9.85
N MET A 331 -4.09 -2.18 -8.85
CA MET A 331 -2.63 -2.19 -8.85
C MET A 331 -2.20 -3.44 -8.09
N GLY A 332 -1.55 -4.42 -8.74
CA GLY A 332 -1.09 -5.63 -8.05
C GLY A 332 -0.27 -5.26 -6.82
N ALA A 333 -0.50 -5.90 -5.68
CA ALA A 333 0.17 -5.51 -4.44
C ALA A 333 0.66 -6.73 -3.65
N THR A 334 1.91 -6.65 -3.20
CA THR A 334 2.55 -7.59 -2.28
C THR A 334 3.02 -6.82 -1.06
N PHE A 335 2.90 -7.45 0.11
CA PHE A 335 3.25 -6.83 1.38
C PHE A 335 4.02 -7.82 2.25
N ALA A 336 5.12 -7.38 2.86
CA ALA A 336 5.90 -8.23 3.75
C ALA A 336 6.47 -7.45 4.95
N CYS A 337 6.57 -8.14 6.08
CA CYS A 337 7.27 -7.66 7.27
C CYS A 337 8.76 -7.99 7.14
N LEU A 338 9.63 -6.97 7.09
CA LEU A 338 11.06 -7.15 6.86
C LEU A 338 11.88 -5.97 7.40
N ASP A 339 12.94 -6.27 8.16
CA ASP A 339 14.02 -5.31 8.44
C ASP A 339 14.86 -5.12 7.17
N CYS A 340 14.46 -4.12 6.37
CA CYS A 340 15.11 -3.76 5.11
C CYS A 340 16.49 -3.09 5.28
N PHE A 341 16.98 -2.93 6.52
CA PHE A 341 18.30 -2.34 6.80
C PHE A 341 19.29 -3.36 7.32
N SER A 342 18.85 -4.52 7.79
CA SER A 342 19.75 -5.58 8.26
C SER A 342 19.75 -6.81 7.35
N ILE A 343 18.74 -6.97 6.50
CA ILE A 343 18.52 -8.16 5.67
C ILE A 343 18.32 -7.73 4.21
N THR A 344 18.90 -8.47 3.27
CA THR A 344 18.71 -8.24 1.83
C THR A 344 17.37 -8.79 1.36
N LEU A 345 16.71 -8.12 0.40
CA LEU A 345 15.37 -8.52 -0.04
C LEU A 345 15.30 -9.97 -0.55
N SER A 346 16.34 -10.46 -1.24
CA SER A 346 16.42 -11.83 -1.76
C SER A 346 16.52 -12.92 -0.69
N GLN A 347 16.84 -12.57 0.55
CA GLN A 347 16.87 -13.55 1.65
C GLN A 347 15.46 -13.88 2.15
N THR A 348 14.48 -13.03 1.89
CA THR A 348 13.13 -13.16 2.46
C THR A 348 12.04 -13.20 1.38
N LEU A 349 12.17 -12.38 0.34
CA LEU A 349 11.17 -12.30 -0.72
C LEU A 349 11.43 -13.34 -1.80
N HIS A 350 10.36 -13.99 -2.26
CA HIS A 350 10.42 -14.93 -3.37
C HIS A 350 10.92 -14.21 -4.63
N PRO A 351 11.77 -14.83 -5.48
CA PRO A 351 12.32 -14.18 -6.68
C PRO A 351 11.27 -13.57 -7.61
N THR A 352 10.08 -14.16 -7.70
CA THR A 352 8.97 -13.63 -8.53
C THR A 352 8.37 -12.32 -8.03
N VAL A 353 8.64 -11.92 -6.77
CA VAL A 353 8.27 -10.59 -6.26
C VAL A 353 9.28 -9.55 -6.75
N LEU A 354 10.54 -9.94 -6.85
CA LEU A 354 11.66 -9.06 -7.18
C LEU A 354 11.88 -8.92 -8.70
N ASP A 355 11.46 -9.91 -9.47
CA ASP A 355 11.54 -9.95 -10.94
C ASP A 355 10.16 -9.69 -11.57
N PRO A 356 10.06 -8.84 -12.61
CA PRO A 356 11.11 -8.02 -13.23
C PRO A 356 11.53 -6.83 -12.35
N LEU A 357 12.67 -6.19 -12.58
CA LEU A 357 13.15 -5.08 -11.74
C LEU A 357 12.13 -3.93 -11.54
N PHE A 358 12.26 -3.20 -10.45
CA PHE A 358 11.43 -2.03 -10.13
C PHE A 358 11.82 -0.81 -10.97
N ASP A 359 10.83 0.04 -11.25
CA ASP A 359 11.00 1.35 -11.89
C ASP A 359 11.23 2.47 -10.89
N VAL A 360 10.63 2.31 -9.70
CA VAL A 360 10.67 3.27 -8.61
C VAL A 360 10.96 2.57 -7.29
N ALA A 361 11.93 3.09 -6.55
CA ALA A 361 12.08 2.82 -5.14
C ALA A 361 11.67 4.07 -4.34
N SER A 362 10.90 3.89 -3.28
CA SER A 362 10.36 4.95 -2.42
C SER A 362 10.75 4.69 -0.97
N MET A 363 11.24 5.74 -0.28
CA MET A 363 11.49 5.74 1.16
C MET A 363 11.03 7.07 1.77
N GLN A 364 9.82 7.08 2.32
CA GLN A 364 9.20 8.30 2.85
C GLN A 364 9.34 8.34 4.37
N PHE A 365 10.10 9.31 4.90
CA PHE A 365 10.31 9.51 6.34
C PHE A 365 10.92 8.30 7.08
N CYS A 366 11.75 7.50 6.41
CA CYS A 366 12.31 6.28 7.00
C CYS A 366 13.82 6.06 6.77
N VAL A 367 14.48 6.91 5.96
CA VAL A 367 15.92 6.76 5.64
C VAL A 367 16.79 6.88 6.89
N GLN A 368 16.43 7.80 7.79
CA GLN A 368 17.17 8.08 9.02
C GLN A 368 17.31 6.86 9.94
N ASN A 369 16.40 5.89 9.84
CA ASN A 369 16.46 4.65 10.64
C ASN A 369 17.64 3.75 10.25
N ALA A 370 18.14 3.84 9.01
CA ALA A 370 19.29 3.06 8.56
C ALA A 370 20.63 3.66 9.04
N PHE A 371 20.67 4.94 9.39
CA PHE A 371 21.90 5.69 9.68
C PHE A 371 22.52 5.40 11.06
N GLU A 372 22.03 4.37 11.76
CA GLU A 372 22.66 3.82 12.96
C GLU A 372 24.10 3.37 12.71
N SER A 373 24.36 2.72 11.56
CA SER A 373 25.68 2.21 11.20
C SER A 373 25.86 2.15 9.68
N ILE A 374 27.11 2.22 9.24
CA ILE A 374 27.46 2.08 7.82
C ILE A 374 26.97 0.75 7.21
N ASN A 375 26.95 -0.34 7.99
CA ASN A 375 26.48 -1.63 7.50
C ASN A 375 25.00 -1.58 7.12
N LYS A 376 24.17 -0.96 7.98
CA LYS A 376 22.74 -0.78 7.72
C LYS A 376 22.48 0.12 6.51
N VAL A 377 23.25 1.21 6.39
CA VAL A 377 23.19 2.09 5.21
C VAL A 377 23.55 1.34 3.92
N LYS A 378 24.59 0.49 3.94
CA LYS A 378 24.97 -0.31 2.77
C LYS A 378 23.89 -1.31 2.37
N VAL A 379 23.28 -2.01 3.32
CA VAL A 379 22.17 -2.94 3.05
C VAL A 379 20.95 -2.20 2.52
N MET A 380 20.61 -1.03 3.08
CA MET A 380 19.54 -0.16 2.56
C MET A 380 19.78 0.18 1.08
N PHE A 381 20.97 0.67 0.73
CA PHE A 381 21.30 1.01 -0.66
C PHE A 381 21.37 -0.22 -1.56
N GLU A 382 21.81 -1.38 -1.08
CA GLU A 382 21.74 -2.64 -1.84
C GLU A 382 20.28 -3.00 -2.14
N ASN A 383 19.40 -2.96 -1.14
CA ASN A 383 17.98 -3.27 -1.28
C ASN A 383 17.25 -2.33 -2.23
N VAL A 384 17.65 -1.05 -2.28
CA VAL A 384 17.13 -0.10 -3.27
C VAL A 384 17.71 -0.41 -4.66
N THR A 385 19.03 -0.45 -4.78
CA THR A 385 19.70 -0.27 -6.08
C THR A 385 19.96 -1.57 -6.85
N ARG A 386 19.95 -2.73 -6.17
CA ARG A 386 20.05 -4.04 -6.81
C ARG A 386 18.80 -4.41 -7.59
N TRP A 387 17.65 -3.93 -7.11
CA TRP A 387 16.33 -4.25 -7.67
C TRP A 387 15.72 -3.11 -8.48
N LEU A 388 16.39 -1.96 -8.57
CA LEU A 388 15.98 -0.82 -9.39
C LEU A 388 16.62 -0.92 -10.78
N ARG A 389 15.80 -0.88 -11.85
CA ARG A 389 16.33 -0.92 -13.21
C ARG A 389 17.20 0.29 -13.53
N LYS A 390 18.04 0.15 -14.56
CA LYS A 390 18.74 1.29 -15.17
C LYS A 390 17.74 2.36 -15.61
N GLY A 391 18.00 3.62 -15.26
CA GLY A 391 17.10 4.74 -15.48
C GLY A 391 15.86 4.78 -14.59
N GLY A 392 15.70 3.83 -13.66
CA GLY A 392 14.71 3.91 -12.59
C GLY A 392 15.08 4.99 -11.58
N VAL A 393 14.15 5.33 -10.68
CA VAL A 393 14.34 6.44 -9.72
C VAL A 393 14.20 5.98 -8.28
N PHE A 394 15.02 6.55 -7.40
CA PHE A 394 14.91 6.42 -5.95
C PHE A 394 14.47 7.76 -5.38
N ILE A 395 13.29 7.81 -4.77
CA ILE A 395 12.72 9.03 -4.19
C ILE A 395 12.48 8.86 -2.68
N GLY A 396 12.50 9.97 -1.96
CA GLY A 396 12.20 9.93 -0.54
C GLY A 396 12.10 11.29 0.13
N THR A 397 11.77 11.24 1.41
CA THR A 397 11.73 12.40 2.31
C THR A 397 12.48 12.07 3.60
N MET A 398 13.21 13.04 4.12
CA MET A 398 14.00 12.90 5.35
C MET A 398 14.17 14.27 6.03
N LEU A 399 14.70 14.28 7.25
CA LEU A 399 15.05 15.54 7.92
C LEU A 399 16.28 16.19 7.28
N ASN A 400 16.35 17.52 7.34
CA ASN A 400 17.46 18.33 6.87
C ASN A 400 18.55 18.39 7.95
N ASP A 401 19.70 17.77 7.69
CA ASP A 401 20.85 17.74 8.59
C ASP A 401 21.36 19.14 8.96
N GLN A 402 21.51 20.04 7.98
CA GLN A 402 21.97 21.40 8.24
C GLN A 402 21.02 22.14 9.18
N LEU A 403 19.71 22.00 8.97
CA LEU A 403 18.73 22.65 9.84
C LEU A 403 18.72 22.03 11.24
N LEU A 404 18.75 20.70 11.36
CA LEU A 404 18.82 20.03 12.66
C LEU A 404 20.06 20.46 13.47
N LEU A 405 21.23 20.45 12.84
CA LEU A 405 22.49 20.80 13.49
C LEU A 405 22.56 22.29 13.81
N SER A 406 22.08 23.16 12.92
CA SER A 406 22.05 24.61 13.20
C SER A 406 21.15 24.94 14.39
N ARG A 407 20.01 24.26 14.53
CA ARG A 407 19.11 24.41 15.70
C ARG A 407 19.79 23.92 16.97
N LEU A 408 20.44 22.76 16.96
CA LEU A 408 21.23 22.27 18.09
C LEU A 408 22.34 23.24 18.49
N ASP A 409 23.09 23.77 17.52
CA ASP A 409 24.22 24.68 17.75
C ASP A 409 23.75 26.03 18.31
N SER A 410 22.52 26.46 18.00
CA SER A 410 21.92 27.68 18.54
C SER A 410 21.45 27.57 20.01
N LEU A 411 21.38 26.35 20.56
CA LEU A 411 20.95 26.13 21.94
C LEU A 411 22.05 26.53 22.94
N PRO A 412 21.67 26.97 24.16
CA PRO A 412 22.59 27.14 25.27
C PRO A 412 23.47 25.90 25.48
N PRO A 413 24.74 26.02 25.94
CA PRO A 413 25.72 24.92 25.96
C PRO A 413 25.23 23.60 26.57
N ASN A 414 24.38 23.66 27.61
CA ASN A 414 23.88 22.50 28.34
C ASN A 414 22.54 21.95 27.84
N GLU A 415 21.98 22.53 26.77
CA GLU A 415 20.71 22.10 26.19
C GLU A 415 20.95 21.22 24.95
N LEU A 416 20.12 20.18 24.82
CA LEU A 416 20.17 19.21 23.72
C LEU A 416 18.81 19.07 23.01
N SER A 417 17.81 19.83 23.43
CA SER A 417 16.45 19.69 22.94
C SER A 417 15.94 21.01 22.38
N PHE A 418 15.32 20.95 21.20
CA PHE A 418 14.56 22.06 20.63
C PHE A 418 13.23 21.55 20.10
N GLY A 419 12.29 22.45 19.87
CA GLY A 419 10.95 22.10 19.41
C GLY A 419 9.99 23.26 19.46
N ASN A 420 8.71 22.96 19.23
CA ASN A 420 7.58 23.86 19.44
C ASN A 420 6.41 23.07 20.08
N ALA A 421 5.17 23.58 20.02
CA ALA A 421 4.07 22.91 20.71
C ALA A 421 3.74 21.51 20.15
N ILE A 422 4.13 21.23 18.90
CA ILE A 422 3.75 19.99 18.21
C ILE A 422 4.92 19.06 17.89
N HIS A 423 6.18 19.51 17.99
CA HIS A 423 7.34 18.65 17.74
C HIS A 423 8.46 18.88 18.75
N GLN A 424 9.29 17.85 18.93
CA GLN A 424 10.52 17.94 19.71
C GLN A 424 11.61 17.07 19.09
N VAL A 425 12.82 17.64 19.00
CA VAL A 425 14.05 16.93 18.68
C VAL A 425 14.94 16.99 19.91
N ARG A 426 15.45 15.85 20.37
CA ARG A 426 16.41 15.77 21.47
C ARG A 426 17.64 14.99 21.03
N PHE A 427 18.79 15.64 20.98
CA PHE A 427 20.06 14.99 20.67
C PHE A 427 20.59 14.20 21.87
N GLU A 428 21.30 13.11 21.59
CA GLU A 428 22.08 12.38 22.61
C GLU A 428 23.33 13.16 23.01
N ASN A 429 24.01 13.77 22.04
CA ASN A 429 25.24 14.50 22.22
C ASN A 429 25.32 15.65 21.20
N ARG A 430 25.99 16.76 21.54
CA ARG A 430 26.23 17.89 20.63
C ARG A 430 27.68 18.09 20.19
N GLU A 431 28.63 17.51 20.91
CA GLU A 431 30.07 17.62 20.66
C GLU A 431 30.56 16.53 19.70
N TYR A 432 30.18 15.28 20.00
CA TYR A 432 30.50 14.12 19.17
C TYR A 432 29.45 13.96 18.06
N LYS A 433 29.84 14.32 16.83
CA LYS A 433 29.00 14.33 15.63
C LYS A 433 29.49 13.27 14.62
N PRO A 434 29.36 11.96 14.91
CA PRO A 434 29.86 10.91 14.02
C PRO A 434 29.06 10.82 12.72
N GLU A 435 29.69 10.38 11.63
CA GLU A 435 29.02 10.22 10.33
C GLU A 435 27.85 9.22 10.36
N PHE A 436 27.94 8.20 11.22
CA PHE A 436 26.88 7.23 11.48
C PHE A 436 26.65 7.08 12.98
N GLY A 437 25.41 6.82 13.39
CA GLY A 437 25.05 6.63 14.78
C GLY A 437 24.89 7.94 15.57
N HIS A 438 24.92 9.10 14.91
CA HIS A 438 24.64 10.39 15.55
C HIS A 438 23.15 10.51 15.89
N ARG A 439 22.83 10.17 17.13
CA ARG A 439 21.47 9.85 17.56
C ARG A 439 20.70 11.05 18.10
N TYR A 440 19.40 11.07 17.80
CA TYR A 440 18.42 11.92 18.45
C TYR A 440 17.09 11.17 18.66
N TRP A 441 16.27 11.67 19.57
CA TRP A 441 14.88 11.25 19.73
C TRP A 441 13.96 12.27 19.08
N PHE A 442 12.98 11.79 18.35
CA PHE A 442 12.07 12.63 17.59
C PHE A 442 10.62 12.40 17.97
N TYR A 443 9.91 13.50 18.19
CA TYR A 443 8.50 13.52 18.53
C TYR A 443 7.75 14.50 17.63
N VAL A 444 6.57 14.08 17.17
CA VAL A 444 5.58 14.94 16.51
C VAL A 444 4.21 14.49 17.02
N GLN A 445 3.44 15.44 17.56
CA GLN A 445 2.10 15.20 18.07
C GLN A 445 1.27 14.41 17.06
N ASP A 446 0.62 13.32 17.49
CA ASP A 446 -0.18 12.40 16.65
C ASP A 446 0.52 11.80 15.42
N ALA A 447 1.84 11.97 15.23
CA ALA A 447 2.59 11.51 14.04
C ALA A 447 3.90 10.76 14.34
N VAL A 448 4.65 11.09 15.40
CA VAL A 448 5.89 10.41 15.83
C VAL A 448 5.95 10.35 17.38
N LYS A 449 6.17 9.19 18.01
CA LYS A 449 6.14 9.01 19.48
C LYS A 449 7.55 8.75 20.03
N PHE A 450 8.36 9.81 20.17
CA PHE A 450 9.74 9.73 20.70
C PHE A 450 10.54 8.53 20.18
N VAL A 451 10.60 8.42 18.85
CA VAL A 451 11.34 7.34 18.19
C VAL A 451 12.81 7.73 18.08
N GLN A 452 13.68 6.72 18.15
CA GLN A 452 15.11 6.90 17.98
C GLN A 452 15.44 7.00 16.49
N GLU A 453 16.12 8.08 16.10
CA GLU A 453 16.55 8.34 14.73
C GLU A 453 18.03 8.80 14.71
N TYR A 454 18.59 8.91 13.51
CA TYR A 454 19.99 9.25 13.31
C TYR A 454 20.15 10.34 12.27
N VAL A 455 21.08 11.26 12.47
CA VAL A 455 21.35 12.33 11.51
C VAL A 455 21.81 11.73 10.19
N VAL A 456 21.12 12.09 9.12
CA VAL A 456 21.49 11.75 7.75
C VAL A 456 22.29 12.90 7.16
N TYR A 457 23.61 12.89 7.33
CA TYR A 457 24.48 13.89 6.70
C TYR A 457 24.32 13.84 5.18
N TRP A 458 23.90 14.95 4.59
CA TRP A 458 23.49 14.96 3.18
C TRP A 458 24.66 14.60 2.24
N GLU A 459 25.84 15.16 2.49
CA GLU A 459 27.03 14.89 1.68
C GLU A 459 27.46 13.42 1.75
N THR A 460 27.36 12.81 2.94
CA THR A 460 27.58 11.38 3.14
C THR A 460 26.55 10.55 2.37
N PHE A 461 25.27 10.91 2.45
CA PHE A 461 24.19 10.22 1.76
C PHE A 461 24.39 10.25 0.24
N VAL A 462 24.73 11.41 -0.33
CA VAL A 462 25.02 11.57 -1.77
C VAL A 462 26.27 10.78 -2.18
N ARG A 463 27.35 10.85 -1.39
CA ARG A 463 28.58 10.10 -1.65
C ARG A 463 28.30 8.59 -1.73
N ILE A 464 27.63 8.02 -0.73
CA ILE A 464 27.31 6.58 -0.75
C ILE A 464 26.33 6.26 -1.88
N ALA A 465 25.32 7.10 -2.13
CA ALA A 465 24.40 6.89 -3.27
C ALA A 465 25.18 6.75 -4.59
N SER A 466 26.20 7.59 -4.81
CA SER A 466 27.05 7.52 -6.01
C SER A 466 27.84 6.20 -6.11
N GLU A 467 28.32 5.66 -4.99
CA GLU A 467 28.99 4.34 -4.94
C GLU A 467 28.04 3.20 -5.37
N PHE A 468 26.72 3.39 -5.22
CA PHE A 468 25.67 2.47 -5.65
C PHE A 468 25.04 2.82 -7.02
N ASN A 469 25.73 3.64 -7.83
CA ASN A 469 25.29 4.08 -9.17
C ASN A 469 23.98 4.87 -9.16
N LEU A 470 23.77 5.70 -8.13
CA LEU A 470 22.69 6.66 -8.08
C LEU A 470 23.24 8.08 -8.31
N GLU A 471 22.63 8.79 -9.25
CA GLU A 471 22.93 10.19 -9.54
C GLU A 471 21.83 11.08 -8.97
N LEU A 472 22.21 12.11 -8.22
CA LEU A 472 21.26 13.08 -7.67
C LEU A 472 20.56 13.84 -8.79
N GLN A 473 19.22 13.85 -8.79
CA GLN A 473 18.41 14.63 -9.72
C GLN A 473 17.73 15.81 -9.04
N TYR A 474 17.37 15.65 -7.76
CA TYR A 474 16.61 16.66 -7.03
C TYR A 474 16.89 16.58 -5.53
N LYS A 475 16.99 17.75 -4.90
CA LYS A 475 16.97 17.97 -3.46
C LYS A 475 16.31 19.32 -3.22
N SER A 476 15.30 19.37 -2.37
CA SER A 476 14.68 20.62 -1.94
C SER A 476 14.14 20.49 -0.52
N GLY A 477 14.17 21.57 0.25
CA GLY A 477 13.35 21.66 1.45
C GLY A 477 11.87 21.71 1.08
N PHE A 478 11.00 21.34 2.03
CA PHE A 478 9.56 21.28 1.80
C PHE A 478 8.95 22.66 1.48
N HIS A 479 9.47 23.72 2.10
CA HIS A 479 8.98 25.08 1.86
C HIS A 479 9.32 25.58 0.46
N GLU A 480 10.55 25.32 0.02
CA GLU A 480 11.04 25.66 -1.32
C GLU A 480 10.23 24.90 -2.37
N MET A 481 10.04 23.59 -2.16
CA MET A 481 9.22 22.75 -3.03
C MET A 481 7.77 23.23 -3.11
N TYR A 482 7.19 23.67 -1.99
CA TYR A 482 5.86 24.29 -1.99
C TYR A 482 5.86 25.58 -2.81
N THR A 483 6.83 26.46 -2.58
CA THR A 483 6.92 27.75 -3.28
C THR A 483 7.07 27.56 -4.79
N GLU A 484 7.88 26.60 -5.22
CA GLU A 484 8.11 26.31 -6.63
C GLU A 484 6.91 25.68 -7.34
N HIS A 485 6.04 24.96 -6.62
CA HIS A 485 5.04 24.07 -7.24
C HIS A 485 3.60 24.37 -6.82
N CYS A 486 3.37 25.34 -5.93
CA CYS A 486 2.03 25.67 -5.45
C CYS A 486 1.12 26.22 -6.57
N ASP A 487 1.66 26.95 -7.54
CA ASP A 487 0.89 27.45 -8.69
C ASP A 487 0.53 26.31 -9.66
N GLU A 488 1.50 25.48 -10.03
CA GLU A 488 1.30 24.36 -10.97
C GLU A 488 0.37 23.28 -10.40
N TYR A 489 0.49 22.96 -9.12
CA TYR A 489 -0.31 21.94 -8.44
C TYR A 489 -1.34 22.55 -7.48
N GLY A 490 -1.78 23.79 -7.73
CA GLY A 490 -2.75 24.49 -6.89
C GLY A 490 -4.09 23.78 -6.75
N SER A 491 -4.58 23.18 -7.85
CA SER A 491 -5.80 22.35 -7.81
C SER A 491 -5.64 21.10 -6.94
N LEU A 492 -4.43 20.54 -6.86
CA LEU A 492 -4.11 19.42 -5.98
C LEU A 492 -4.00 19.87 -4.52
N LEU A 493 -3.43 21.05 -4.24
CA LEU A 493 -3.38 21.63 -2.88
C LEU A 493 -4.80 21.72 -2.28
N GLN A 494 -5.73 22.31 -3.03
CA GLN A 494 -7.11 22.48 -2.59
C GLN A 494 -7.82 21.12 -2.41
N ARG A 495 -7.70 20.21 -3.38
CA ARG A 495 -8.31 18.87 -3.32
C ARG A 495 -7.75 18.01 -2.17
N MET A 496 -6.49 18.21 -1.81
CA MET A 496 -5.85 17.54 -0.67
C MET A 496 -6.06 18.30 0.64
N LYS A 497 -6.90 19.35 0.65
CA LYS A 497 -7.26 20.17 1.82
C LYS A 497 -6.07 20.87 2.48
N VAL A 498 -4.98 21.13 1.75
CA VAL A 498 -3.83 21.91 2.27
C VAL A 498 -4.22 23.38 2.41
N ILE A 499 -4.97 23.87 1.42
CA ILE A 499 -5.60 25.18 1.41
C ILE A 499 -7.11 25.02 1.25
N ASP A 500 -7.88 25.97 1.77
CA ASP A 500 -9.33 26.05 1.53
C ASP A 500 -9.67 26.68 0.17
N ALA A 501 -10.97 26.90 -0.08
CA ALA A 501 -11.46 27.49 -1.33
C ALA A 501 -11.06 28.96 -1.53
N ASP A 502 -10.72 29.66 -0.46
CA ASP A 502 -10.26 31.05 -0.49
C ASP A 502 -8.72 31.15 -0.62
N GLY A 503 -8.03 30.01 -0.55
CA GLY A 503 -6.58 29.88 -0.64
C GLY A 503 -5.86 30.03 0.72
N LYS A 504 -6.59 29.95 1.84
CA LYS A 504 -6.00 30.03 3.17
C LYS A 504 -5.44 28.67 3.58
N SER A 505 -4.21 28.68 4.12
CA SER A 505 -3.55 27.48 4.65
C SER A 505 -4.27 26.93 5.88
N GLN A 506 -4.36 25.61 5.97
CA GLN A 506 -4.81 24.88 7.17
C GLN A 506 -3.69 24.68 8.21
N MET A 507 -2.47 25.15 7.93
CA MET A 507 -1.33 25.05 8.84
C MET A 507 -1.12 26.35 9.61
N ASP A 508 -0.90 26.21 10.92
CA ASP A 508 -0.41 27.29 11.79
C ASP A 508 1.13 27.42 11.73
N GLU A 509 1.69 28.38 12.48
CA GLU A 509 3.13 28.65 12.52
C GLU A 509 3.95 27.43 12.99
N ASP A 510 3.48 26.69 13.99
CA ASP A 510 4.18 25.55 14.58
C ASP A 510 4.21 24.36 13.60
N GLN A 511 3.11 24.15 12.86
CA GLN A 511 3.01 23.19 11.76
C GLN A 511 3.96 23.55 10.62
N TRP A 512 4.06 24.84 10.25
CA TRP A 512 5.00 25.28 9.22
C TRP A 512 6.45 25.08 9.65
N GLU A 513 6.81 25.47 10.87
CA GLU A 513 8.17 25.25 11.40
C GLU A 513 8.52 23.75 11.40
N THR A 514 7.58 22.89 11.80
CA THR A 514 7.77 21.44 11.80
C THR A 514 7.93 20.88 10.39
N ALA A 515 7.14 21.34 9.42
CA ALA A 515 7.25 20.90 8.02
C ALA A 515 8.59 21.31 7.38
N ASN A 516 9.12 22.47 7.77
CA ASN A 516 10.37 23.01 7.24
C ASN A 516 11.62 22.25 7.70
N LEU A 517 11.48 21.34 8.68
CA LEU A 517 12.56 20.42 9.07
C LEU A 517 12.91 19.41 7.97
N TYR A 518 12.04 19.20 6.99
CA TYR A 518 12.18 18.12 6.01
C TYR A 518 12.69 18.60 4.66
N ILE A 519 13.40 17.69 3.98
CA ILE A 519 13.75 17.76 2.57
C ILE A 519 13.10 16.59 1.81
N ALA A 520 12.87 16.82 0.53
CA ALA A 520 12.53 15.80 -0.45
C ALA A 520 13.70 15.62 -1.42
N PHE A 521 13.91 14.40 -1.89
CA PHE A 521 14.98 14.09 -2.83
C PHE A 521 14.54 13.10 -3.93
N ALA A 522 15.26 13.12 -5.04
CA ALA A 522 15.19 12.10 -6.07
C ALA A 522 16.58 11.80 -6.64
N PHE A 523 16.90 10.52 -6.81
CA PHE A 523 18.06 10.01 -7.52
C PHE A 523 17.63 9.18 -8.71
N LYS A 524 18.48 9.10 -9.73
CA LYS A 524 18.31 8.22 -10.89
C LYS A 524 19.38 7.13 -10.87
N LYS A 525 18.98 5.89 -11.14
CA LYS A 525 19.91 4.77 -11.33
C LYS A 525 20.59 4.89 -12.69
N ILE A 526 21.91 4.90 -12.69
CA ILE A 526 22.74 5.02 -13.91
C ILE A 526 23.08 3.68 -14.51
#